data_AF-G5DZ82-F1
#
_entry.id   AF-G5DZ82-F1
#
_cell.length_a   1.000
_cell.length_b   1.000
_cell.length_c   1.000
_cell.angle_alpha   90.00
_cell.angle_beta   90.00
_cell.angle_gamma   90.00
#
_symmetry.space_group_name_H-M   'P 1'
#
loop_
_entity.id
_entity.type
_entity.pdbx_description
1 polymer ?
#
loop_
_entity_poly.entity_id
_entity_poly.type
_entity_poly.pdbx_seq_one_letter_code
_entity_poly.pdbx_strand_id
1 'polypeptide(L)'
;SPCYIDKNCDIDIASRRITRGKFANCGQTCIAPDYILCDKSIQDKLVEKIKETLKEFYGEDVKQSPDYERIINKRHFKRLLALMEGQRIVHGGTYDEETCYIEPTVIAEVNPESKIMQEEIFGPLLPILSVKNIDEAINFIK
;
A
#
# COMPACT_ATOMS: atom_id res chain seq x y z
N SER A 1 -7.53 5.27 -6.95
CA SER A 1 -8.71 4.49 -6.52
C SER A 1 -8.76 4.33 -5.01
N PRO A 2 -9.62 5.07 -4.28
CA PRO A 2 -9.72 4.97 -2.82
C PRO A 2 -10.24 3.61 -2.35
N CYS A 3 -9.78 3.15 -1.18
CA CYS A 3 -10.32 1.99 -0.48
C CYS A 3 -10.71 2.37 0.96
N TYR A 4 -12.01 2.53 1.21
CA TYR A 4 -12.52 2.78 2.57
C TYR A 4 -12.77 1.46 3.30
N ILE A 5 -12.30 1.38 4.55
CA ILE A 5 -12.52 0.22 5.43
C ILE A 5 -13.27 0.68 6.68
N ASP A 6 -14.49 0.19 6.84
CA ASP A 6 -15.29 0.43 8.04
C ASP A 6 -14.75 -0.39 9.24
N LYS A 7 -14.86 0.17 10.44
CA LYS A 7 -14.43 -0.48 11.68
C LYS A 7 -15.22 -1.75 12.04
N ASN A 8 -16.43 -1.89 11.47
CA ASN A 8 -17.31 -3.03 11.71
C ASN A 8 -17.18 -4.14 10.65
N CYS A 9 -16.11 -4.15 9.85
CA CYS A 9 -15.88 -5.19 8.84
C CYS A 9 -15.07 -6.39 9.39
N ASP A 10 -15.13 -7.51 8.66
CA ASP A 10 -14.17 -8.60 8.84
C ASP A 10 -12.81 -8.18 8.27
N ILE A 11 -11.93 -7.74 9.16
CA ILE A 11 -10.64 -7.18 8.80
C ILE A 11 -9.68 -8.23 8.22
N ASP A 12 -9.83 -9.51 8.58
CA ASP A 12 -9.00 -10.60 8.07
C ASP A 12 -9.33 -10.85 6.58
N ILE A 13 -10.61 -10.86 6.23
CA ILE A 13 -11.05 -10.97 4.83
C ILE A 13 -10.68 -9.71 4.04
N ALA A 14 -10.91 -8.53 4.62
CA ALA A 14 -10.66 -7.26 3.97
C ALA A 14 -9.17 -7.06 3.65
N SER A 15 -8.29 -7.23 4.65
CA SER A 15 -6.84 -7.08 4.47
C SER A 15 -6.33 -8.03 3.39
N ARG A 16 -6.75 -9.31 3.42
CA ARG A 16 -6.29 -10.31 2.46
C ARG A 16 -6.62 -9.92 1.02
N ARG A 17 -7.86 -9.47 0.78
CA ARG A 17 -8.33 -9.05 -0.54
C ARG A 17 -7.62 -7.78 -1.02
N ILE A 18 -7.41 -6.82 -0.12
CA ILE A 18 -6.71 -5.57 -0.42
C ILE A 18 -5.25 -5.85 -0.76
N THR A 19 -4.54 -6.65 0.04
CA THR A 19 -3.16 -7.06 -0.23
C THR A 19 -3.06 -7.71 -1.61
N ARG A 20 -3.96 -8.64 -1.95
CA ARG A 20 -3.96 -9.29 -3.26
C ARG A 20 -4.13 -8.27 -4.39
N GLY A 21 -5.10 -7.37 -4.28
CA GLY A 21 -5.36 -6.37 -5.31
C GLY A 21 -4.25 -5.32 -5.43
N LYS A 22 -3.64 -4.91 -4.31
CA LYS A 22 -2.60 -3.90 -4.27
C LYS A 22 -1.27 -4.39 -4.83
N PHE A 23 -0.87 -5.60 -4.47
CA PHE A 23 0.50 -6.07 -4.74
C PHE A 23 0.59 -6.99 -5.96
N ALA A 24 -0.54 -7.44 -6.53
CA ALA A 24 -0.55 -8.07 -7.85
C ALA A 24 0.05 -7.15 -8.92
N ASN A 25 0.91 -7.69 -9.78
CA ASN A 25 1.66 -6.95 -10.79
C ASN A 25 2.50 -5.80 -10.19
N CYS A 26 3.00 -5.97 -8.96
CA CYS A 26 3.63 -4.91 -8.16
C CYS A 26 2.81 -3.62 -8.06
N GLY A 27 1.48 -3.71 -8.04
CA GLY A 27 0.60 -2.54 -7.96
C GLY A 27 0.57 -1.68 -9.22
N GLN A 28 1.13 -2.14 -10.33
CA GLN A 28 1.09 -1.51 -11.65
C GLN A 28 -0.24 -1.87 -12.35
N THR A 29 -1.36 -1.57 -11.68
CA THR A 29 -2.71 -1.92 -12.13
C THR A 29 -3.63 -0.72 -11.92
N CYS A 30 -4.32 -0.25 -12.97
CA CYS A 30 -5.14 0.98 -12.92
C CYS A 30 -6.29 0.94 -11.90
N ILE A 31 -6.74 -0.27 -11.52
CA ILE A 31 -7.80 -0.47 -10.53
C ILE A 31 -7.27 -0.98 -9.18
N ALA A 32 -5.94 -0.98 -8.97
CA ALA A 32 -5.38 -1.31 -7.67
C ALA A 32 -5.93 -0.36 -6.60
N PRO A 33 -6.16 -0.83 -5.36
CA PRO A 33 -6.36 0.04 -4.22
C PRO A 33 -5.15 0.99 -4.13
N ASP A 34 -5.36 2.28 -4.34
CA ASP A 34 -4.23 3.22 -4.41
C ASP A 34 -3.79 3.59 -2.99
N TYR A 35 -4.75 3.95 -2.15
CA TYR A 35 -4.60 4.23 -0.72
C TYR A 35 -5.81 3.71 0.08
N ILE A 36 -5.62 3.57 1.40
CA ILE A 36 -6.67 3.18 2.33
C ILE A 36 -7.11 4.37 3.18
N LEU A 37 -8.43 4.48 3.40
CA LEU A 37 -9.05 5.32 4.43
C LEU A 37 -9.68 4.41 5.47
N CYS A 38 -9.32 4.55 6.74
CA CYS A 38 -9.89 3.75 7.82
C CYS A 38 -10.01 4.54 9.13
N ASP A 39 -10.78 4.03 10.08
CA ASP A 39 -10.75 4.56 11.44
C ASP A 39 -9.39 4.28 12.10
N LYS A 40 -8.88 5.24 12.91
CA LYS A 40 -7.59 5.10 13.59
C LYS A 40 -7.53 3.84 14.48
N SER A 41 -8.66 3.46 15.07
CA SER A 41 -8.77 2.29 15.96
C SER A 41 -8.50 0.94 15.29
N ILE A 42 -8.65 0.85 13.97
CA ILE A 42 -8.39 -0.38 13.21
C ILE A 42 -7.07 -0.36 12.43
N GLN A 43 -6.38 0.77 12.38
CA GLN A 43 -5.20 0.96 11.54
C GLN A 43 -4.08 -0.06 11.88
N ASP A 44 -3.73 -0.21 13.16
CA ASP A 44 -2.63 -1.10 13.56
C ASP A 44 -2.97 -2.57 13.25
N LYS A 45 -4.22 -2.98 13.55
CA LYS A 45 -4.69 -4.34 13.24
C LYS A 45 -4.68 -4.61 11.74
N LEU A 46 -5.07 -3.62 10.93
CA LEU A 46 -5.02 -3.71 9.47
C LEU A 46 -3.59 -3.89 8.96
N VAL A 47 -2.65 -3.11 9.48
CA VAL A 47 -1.22 -3.19 9.12
C VAL A 47 -0.68 -4.59 9.41
N GLU A 48 -0.92 -5.12 10.61
CA GLU A 48 -0.47 -6.47 10.97
C GLU A 48 -1.06 -7.54 10.05
N LYS A 49 -2.35 -7.43 9.72
CA LYS A 49 -2.99 -8.39 8.82
C LYS A 49 -2.51 -8.32 7.38
N ILE A 50 -2.13 -7.12 6.91
CA ILE A 50 -1.48 -6.96 5.61
C ILE A 50 -0.10 -7.63 5.63
N LYS A 51 0.71 -7.45 6.68
CA LYS A 51 2.02 -8.10 6.84
C LYS A 51 1.91 -9.62 6.84
N GLU A 52 0.99 -10.18 7.63
CA GLU A 52 0.71 -11.62 7.67
C GLU A 52 0.38 -12.16 6.27
N THR A 53 -0.50 -11.45 5.55
CA THR A 53 -0.91 -11.85 4.19
C THR A 53 0.26 -11.77 3.20
N LEU A 54 1.07 -10.72 3.25
CA LEU A 54 2.23 -10.56 2.37
C LEU A 54 3.22 -11.72 2.52
N LYS A 55 3.49 -12.10 3.77
CA LYS A 55 4.31 -13.26 4.09
C LYS A 55 3.71 -14.58 3.59
N GLU A 56 2.39 -14.74 3.66
CA GLU A 56 1.71 -15.92 3.11
C GLU A 56 1.81 -15.96 1.57
N PHE A 57 1.68 -14.82 0.90
CA PHE A 57 1.69 -14.74 -0.56
C PHE A 57 3.08 -14.89 -1.16
N TYR A 58 4.09 -14.29 -0.54
CA TYR A 58 5.40 -14.12 -1.14
C TYR A 58 6.55 -14.70 -0.32
N GLY A 59 6.27 -15.28 0.85
CA GLY A 59 7.27 -15.82 1.76
C GLY A 59 8.00 -14.75 2.58
N GLU A 60 9.06 -15.17 3.28
CA GLU A 60 9.88 -14.27 4.11
C GLU A 60 10.77 -13.34 3.27
N ASP A 61 11.31 -13.85 2.16
CA ASP A 61 12.11 -13.09 1.21
C ASP A 61 11.31 -12.86 -0.08
N VAL A 62 10.54 -11.77 -0.07
CA VAL A 62 9.67 -11.38 -1.19
C VAL A 62 10.48 -11.19 -2.49
N LYS A 63 11.76 -10.82 -2.41
CA LYS A 63 12.61 -10.66 -3.59
C LYS A 63 12.81 -11.97 -4.34
N GLN A 64 12.80 -13.10 -3.63
CA GLN A 64 12.95 -14.45 -4.22
C GLN A 64 11.62 -15.06 -4.64
N SER A 65 10.50 -14.44 -4.32
CA SER A 65 9.18 -14.96 -4.70
C SER A 65 9.03 -14.98 -6.23
N PRO A 66 8.65 -16.14 -6.82
CA PRO A 66 8.37 -16.23 -8.26
C PRO A 66 7.06 -15.51 -8.62
N ASP A 67 6.20 -15.26 -7.65
CA ASP A 67 4.87 -14.66 -7.82
C ASP A 67 4.87 -13.13 -7.62
N TYR A 68 6.02 -12.53 -7.34
CA TYR A 68 6.16 -11.09 -7.16
C TYR A 68 6.94 -10.45 -8.31
N GLU A 69 6.31 -9.51 -9.00
CA GLU A 69 6.85 -8.90 -10.21
C GLU A 69 7.92 -7.82 -9.94
N ARG A 70 8.25 -7.02 -10.94
CA ARG A 70 9.21 -5.91 -10.87
C ARG A 70 8.62 -4.65 -11.50
N ILE A 71 9.16 -3.50 -11.11
CA ILE A 71 8.77 -2.24 -11.73
C ILE A 71 9.23 -2.22 -13.18
N ILE A 72 8.37 -1.78 -14.08
CA ILE A 72 8.54 -1.90 -15.53
C ILE A 72 9.84 -1.29 -16.06
N ASN A 73 10.35 -0.22 -15.43
CA ASN A 73 11.62 0.41 -15.79
C ASN A 73 12.16 1.31 -14.67
N LYS A 74 13.43 1.74 -14.84
CA LYS A 74 14.15 2.61 -13.89
C LYS A 74 13.49 3.98 -13.68
N ARG A 75 12.75 4.51 -14.66
CA ARG A 75 12.05 5.81 -14.52
C ARG A 75 10.91 5.69 -13.52
N HIS A 76 10.04 4.69 -13.65
CA HIS A 76 8.96 4.46 -12.70
C HIS A 76 9.49 4.03 -11.33
N PHE A 77 10.57 3.24 -11.30
CA PHE A 77 11.24 2.86 -10.08
C PHE A 77 11.71 4.07 -9.27
N LYS A 78 12.46 5.00 -9.88
CA LYS A 78 12.95 6.21 -9.20
C LYS A 78 11.82 7.14 -8.74
N ARG A 79 10.74 7.24 -9.53
CA ARG A 79 9.55 7.98 -9.14
C ARG A 79 8.96 7.41 -7.85
N LEU A 80 8.78 6.09 -7.76
CA LEU A 80 8.25 5.44 -6.57
C LEU A 80 9.13 5.65 -5.34
N LEU A 81 10.46 5.57 -5.47
CA LEU A 81 11.36 5.89 -4.36
C LEU A 81 11.19 7.32 -3.86
N ALA A 82 11.05 8.29 -4.77
CA ALA A 82 10.81 9.68 -4.41
C ALA A 82 9.46 9.91 -3.69
N LEU A 83 8.46 9.03 -3.90
CA LEU A 83 7.20 9.07 -3.16
C LEU A 83 7.35 8.54 -1.71
N MET A 84 8.29 7.63 -1.48
CA MET A 84 8.58 7.07 -0.15
C MET A 84 9.39 8.00 0.75
N GLU A 85 10.12 8.97 0.17
CA GLU A 85 10.96 9.90 0.93
C GLU A 85 10.16 10.67 1.99
N GLY A 86 10.66 10.65 3.23
CA GLY A 86 10.05 11.35 4.36
C GLY A 86 8.76 10.72 4.89
N GLN A 87 8.34 9.57 4.35
CA GLN A 87 7.15 8.86 4.80
C GLN A 87 7.43 7.92 5.98
N ARG A 88 6.43 7.66 6.81
CA ARG A 88 6.52 6.69 7.90
C ARG A 88 6.24 5.28 7.39
N ILE A 89 7.28 4.57 7.00
CA ILE A 89 7.22 3.17 6.58
C ILE A 89 7.00 2.29 7.81
N VAL A 90 5.93 1.48 7.80
CA VAL A 90 5.59 0.53 8.88
C VAL A 90 5.77 -0.93 8.47
N HIS A 91 6.00 -1.18 7.18
CA HIS A 91 6.41 -2.48 6.63
C HIS A 91 7.13 -2.27 5.29
N GLY A 92 8.10 -3.15 5.02
CA GLY A 92 8.87 -3.16 3.79
C GLY A 92 9.81 -1.96 3.65
N GLY A 93 9.85 -1.40 2.44
CA GLY A 93 10.63 -0.21 2.13
C GLY A 93 12.04 -0.49 1.60
N THR A 94 12.46 -1.76 1.51
CA THR A 94 13.70 -2.11 0.83
C THR A 94 13.51 -2.13 -0.68
N TYR A 95 14.60 -1.93 -1.41
CA TYR A 95 14.57 -1.88 -2.87
C TYR A 95 15.93 -2.29 -3.48
N ASP A 96 15.90 -2.64 -4.76
CA ASP A 96 17.08 -2.94 -5.57
C ASP A 96 16.89 -2.35 -6.98
N GLU A 97 17.71 -1.35 -7.32
CA GLU A 97 17.65 -0.64 -8.60
C GLU A 97 18.08 -1.52 -9.78
N GLU A 98 18.96 -2.50 -9.57
CA GLU A 98 19.45 -3.36 -10.67
C GLU A 98 18.32 -4.22 -11.23
N THR A 99 17.51 -4.77 -10.33
CA THR A 99 16.38 -5.63 -10.69
C THR A 99 15.04 -4.91 -10.73
N CYS A 100 15.02 -3.59 -10.49
CA CYS A 100 13.79 -2.78 -10.35
C CYS A 100 12.81 -3.36 -9.32
N TYR A 101 13.35 -3.91 -8.23
CA TYR A 101 12.60 -4.50 -7.13
C TYR A 101 12.28 -3.44 -6.07
N ILE A 102 11.02 -3.33 -5.69
CA ILE A 102 10.58 -2.58 -4.52
C ILE A 102 9.76 -3.54 -3.67
N GLU A 103 10.15 -3.70 -2.41
CA GLU A 103 9.42 -4.53 -1.44
C GLU A 103 7.99 -4.00 -1.22
N PRO A 104 6.99 -4.87 -1.02
CA PRO A 104 5.65 -4.44 -0.61
C PRO A 104 5.71 -3.50 0.60
N THR A 105 5.38 -2.23 0.37
CA THR A 105 5.61 -1.18 1.35
C THR A 105 4.28 -0.67 1.89
N VAL A 106 4.13 -0.68 3.22
CA VAL A 106 2.95 -0.10 3.90
C VAL A 106 3.38 1.15 4.63
N ILE A 107 2.61 2.22 4.45
CA ILE A 107 2.95 3.56 4.95
C ILE A 107 1.80 4.05 5.83
N ALA A 108 2.12 4.39 7.07
CA ALA A 108 1.15 4.85 8.05
C ALA A 108 1.20 6.37 8.22
N GLU A 109 0.11 6.96 8.69
CA GLU A 109 0.06 8.38 9.10
C GLU A 109 0.48 9.34 7.98
N VAL A 110 0.04 9.01 6.78
CA VAL A 110 0.37 9.77 5.57
C VAL A 110 -0.30 11.13 5.62
N ASN A 111 0.49 12.19 5.40
CA ASN A 111 -0.04 13.53 5.20
C ASN A 111 -0.76 13.58 3.82
N PRO A 112 -2.07 13.95 3.77
CA PRO A 112 -2.80 14.14 2.51
C PRO A 112 -2.12 15.06 1.49
N GLU A 113 -1.36 16.04 1.96
CA GLU A 113 -0.66 17.01 1.09
C GLU A 113 0.70 16.51 0.59
N SER A 114 1.16 15.34 1.06
CA SER A 114 2.45 14.78 0.64
C SER A 114 2.38 14.19 -0.77
N LYS A 115 3.54 14.16 -1.46
CA LYS A 115 3.64 13.74 -2.87
C LYS A 115 2.95 12.40 -3.19
N ILE A 116 3.03 11.43 -2.29
CA ILE A 116 2.42 10.09 -2.48
C ILE A 116 0.89 10.12 -2.58
N MET A 117 0.25 11.19 -2.11
CA MET A 117 -1.20 11.40 -2.18
C MET A 117 -1.61 12.36 -3.31
N GLN A 118 -0.66 12.94 -4.03
CA GLN A 118 -0.91 13.95 -5.07
C GLN A 118 -0.82 13.39 -6.50
N GLU A 119 -0.34 12.16 -6.67
CA GLU A 119 -0.31 11.46 -7.94
C GLU A 119 -0.65 9.98 -7.77
N GLU A 120 -1.07 9.32 -8.86
CA GLU A 120 -1.30 7.87 -8.85
C GLU A 120 0.00 7.11 -8.55
N ILE A 121 -0.06 6.19 -7.59
CA ILE A 121 1.12 5.49 -7.12
C ILE A 121 1.63 4.53 -8.18
N PHE A 122 0.77 3.68 -8.74
CA PHE A 122 1.13 2.71 -9.78
C PHE A 122 2.38 1.88 -9.43
N GLY A 123 2.39 1.34 -8.21
CA GLY A 123 3.51 0.64 -7.60
C GLY A 123 3.15 0.04 -6.23
N PRO A 124 4.06 -0.71 -5.60
CA PRO A 124 3.78 -1.50 -4.40
C PRO A 124 3.89 -0.66 -3.11
N LEU A 125 3.36 0.56 -3.12
CA LEU A 125 3.31 1.45 -1.95
C LEU A 125 1.87 1.64 -1.52
N LEU A 126 1.53 1.30 -0.28
CA LEU A 126 0.17 1.36 0.26
C LEU A 126 0.07 2.37 1.42
N PRO A 127 -0.27 3.63 1.13
CA PRO A 127 -0.65 4.62 2.13
C PRO A 127 -1.91 4.23 2.89
N ILE A 128 -1.89 4.44 4.20
CA ILE A 128 -3.05 4.31 5.08
C ILE A 128 -3.28 5.63 5.82
N LEU A 129 -4.45 6.21 5.60
CA LEU A 129 -4.91 7.45 6.18
C LEU A 129 -6.03 7.16 7.18
N SER A 130 -5.97 7.85 8.32
CA SER A 130 -7.02 7.79 9.33
C SER A 130 -8.08 8.85 9.06
N VAL A 131 -9.34 8.44 9.07
CA VAL A 131 -10.52 9.31 9.03
C VAL A 131 -11.43 8.97 10.21
N LYS A 132 -12.18 9.95 10.73
CA LYS A 132 -13.02 9.77 11.93
C LYS A 132 -14.29 8.98 11.63
N ASN A 133 -14.81 9.08 10.42
CA ASN A 133 -16.06 8.47 10.02
C ASN A 133 -16.21 8.43 8.49
N ILE A 134 -17.32 7.85 8.04
CA ILE A 134 -17.67 7.73 6.63
C ILE A 134 -17.88 9.09 5.95
N ASP A 135 -18.41 10.10 6.66
CA ASP A 135 -18.64 11.42 6.07
C ASP A 135 -17.32 12.12 5.73
N GLU A 136 -16.31 12.00 6.60
CA GLU A 136 -14.96 12.48 6.34
C GLU A 136 -14.32 11.73 5.18
N ALA A 137 -14.51 10.40 5.09
CA ALA A 137 -14.04 9.62 3.95
C ALA A 137 -14.68 10.07 2.63
N ILE A 138 -15.98 10.32 2.63
CA ILE A 138 -16.71 10.83 1.45
C ILE A 138 -16.19 12.21 1.05
N ASN A 139 -16.00 13.12 2.02
CA ASN A 139 -15.51 14.46 1.75
C ASN A 139 -14.05 14.47 1.28
N PHE A 140 -13.23 13.49 1.70
CA PHE A 140 -11.87 13.32 1.23
C PHE A 140 -11.80 12.89 -0.25
N ILE A 141 -12.75 12.06 -0.69
CA ILE A 141 -12.78 11.49 -2.03
C ILE A 141 -13.39 12.45 -3.07
N LYS A 142 -14.36 13.27 -2.63
CA LYS A 142 -15.06 14.25 -3.48
C LYS A 142 -14.13 15.36 -3.94
#